data_AF-A0A218ZJZ0-F1
#
_entry.id   AF-A0A218ZJZ0-F1
#
_cell.length_a   1.000
_cell.length_b   1.000
_cell.length_c   1.000
_cell.angle_alpha   90.00
_cell.angle_beta   90.00
_cell.angle_gamma   90.00
#
_symmetry.space_group_name_H-M   'P 1'
#
loop_
_entity.id
_entity.type
_entity.pdbx_description
1 polymer ?
#
loop_
_entity_poly.entity_id
_entity_poly.type
_entity_poly.pdbx_seq_one_letter_code
_entity_poly.pdbx_strand_id
1 'polypeptide(L)'
;MKQKAAPADNSKKYIAIIGAIIIVIIFAGAIVFGLKSQAPPSPQASLSAFEHNFESANAIGVYATYTTNASFSDVIGCSTALVEAIAGKSAIHKSYSQIRYFVINQTSCTSATLGPNATTSVGTIGNCTAFSASHPSIFVNYSTFTKTLIRPDALYFYGNSTSLLECGIASQIS
;
A
#
# COMPACT_ATOMS: atom_id res chain seq x y z
N MET A 1 -2.75 -21.57 -41.48
CA MET A 1 -3.62 -20.81 -40.54
C MET A 1 -2.72 -20.21 -39.47
N LYS A 2 -2.64 -18.87 -39.36
CA LYS A 2 -1.72 -18.18 -38.44
C LYS A 2 -2.34 -18.13 -37.04
N GLN A 3 -1.76 -18.87 -36.09
CA GLN A 3 -2.12 -18.79 -34.68
C GLN A 3 -1.52 -17.50 -34.10
N LYS A 4 -2.38 -16.54 -33.76
CA LYS A 4 -1.99 -15.25 -33.18
C LYS A 4 -1.57 -15.53 -31.73
N ALA A 5 -0.28 -15.42 -31.44
CA ALA A 5 0.25 -15.57 -30.09
C ALA A 5 -0.38 -14.50 -29.17
N ALA A 6 -0.95 -14.95 -28.04
CA ALA A 6 -1.41 -14.07 -26.98
C ALA A 6 -0.21 -13.28 -26.39
N PRO A 7 -0.39 -12.02 -25.99
CA PRO A 7 0.70 -11.24 -25.41
C PRO A 7 1.18 -11.88 -24.11
N ALA A 8 2.51 -11.96 -23.96
CA ALA A 8 3.18 -12.55 -22.82
C ALA A 8 2.76 -11.86 -21.52
N ASP A 9 2.35 -12.70 -20.59
CA ASP A 9 1.73 -12.41 -19.30
C ASP A 9 2.71 -11.64 -18.37
N ASN A 10 2.57 -10.32 -18.33
CA ASN A 10 3.39 -9.43 -17.51
C ASN A 10 3.16 -9.64 -15.99
N SER A 11 2.10 -10.34 -15.59
CA SER A 11 1.77 -10.66 -14.18
C SER A 11 2.92 -11.39 -13.46
N LYS A 12 3.61 -12.30 -14.16
CA LYS A 12 4.70 -13.11 -13.60
C LYS A 12 5.96 -12.30 -13.27
N LYS A 13 6.17 -11.17 -13.96
CA LYS A 13 7.30 -10.28 -13.69
C LYS A 13 7.06 -9.45 -12.42
N TYR A 14 5.82 -9.07 -12.14
CA TYR A 14 5.47 -8.31 -10.94
C TYR A 14 5.57 -9.15 -9.67
N ILE A 15 5.18 -10.43 -9.72
CA ILE A 15 5.37 -11.39 -8.61
C ILE A 15 6.86 -11.55 -8.25
N ALA A 16 7.75 -11.58 -9.25
CA ALA A 16 9.19 -11.66 -9.01
C ALA A 16 9.78 -10.39 -8.37
N ILE A 17 9.25 -9.21 -8.72
CA ILE A 17 9.68 -7.92 -8.14
C ILE A 17 9.21 -7.78 -6.69
N ILE A 18 7.99 -8.23 -6.39
CA ILE A 18 7.46 -8.25 -5.01
C ILE A 18 8.22 -9.27 -4.16
N GLY A 19 8.58 -10.43 -4.72
CA GLY A 19 9.45 -11.41 -4.06
C GLY A 19 10.85 -10.88 -3.75
N ALA A 20 11.42 -10.02 -4.60
CA ALA A 20 12.73 -9.40 -4.35
C ALA A 20 12.71 -8.38 -3.20
N ILE A 21 11.57 -7.71 -2.96
CA ILE A 21 11.37 -6.79 -1.82
C ILE A 21 11.47 -7.54 -0.49
N ILE A 22 11.02 -8.81 -0.43
CA ILE A 22 11.06 -9.65 0.77
C ILE A 22 12.52 -9.92 1.23
N ILE A 23 13.45 -10.08 0.29
CA ILE A 23 14.84 -10.46 0.59
C ILE A 23 15.63 -9.27 1.16
N VAL A 24 15.35 -8.04 0.72
CA VAL A 24 16.05 -6.82 1.19
C VAL A 24 15.63 -6.43 2.62
N ILE A 25 14.42 -6.80 3.03
CA ILE A 25 13.82 -6.41 4.32
C ILE A 25 14.42 -7.19 5.51
N ILE A 26 14.95 -8.40 5.29
CA ILE A 26 15.48 -9.27 6.36
C ILE A 26 16.80 -8.73 6.96
N PHE A 27 17.53 -7.86 6.26
CA PHE A 27 18.85 -7.39 6.70
C PHE A 27 18.86 -6.05 7.48
N ALA A 28 17.78 -5.27 7.46
CA ALA A 28 17.73 -3.97 8.15
C ALA A 28 17.27 -4.13 9.61
N GLY A 29 18.07 -4.85 10.40
CA GLY A 29 17.90 -4.99 11.84
C GLY A 29 18.53 -3.84 12.62
N ALA A 30 17.86 -3.54 13.74
CA ALA A 30 18.34 -2.87 14.95
C ALA A 30 18.08 -1.36 15.12
N ILE A 31 17.57 -1.08 16.33
CA ILE A 31 17.40 0.20 17.01
C ILE A 31 16.15 0.96 16.55
N VAL A 32 15.22 1.23 17.48
CA VAL A 32 14.72 2.59 17.79
C VAL A 32 13.59 2.51 18.82
N PHE A 33 13.72 3.36 19.84
CA PHE A 33 12.60 3.84 20.63
C PHE A 33 12.04 5.10 19.98
N GLY A 34 10.72 5.11 19.79
CA GLY A 34 9.85 6.29 19.88
C GLY A 34 9.82 7.24 18.69
N LEU A 35 8.70 7.24 17.95
CA LEU A 35 8.18 8.48 17.37
C LEU A 35 6.65 8.52 17.46
N LYS A 36 6.17 9.51 18.21
CA LYS A 36 4.80 9.99 18.30
C LYS A 36 4.37 10.61 16.96
N SER A 37 3.10 10.47 16.62
CA SER A 37 2.34 11.58 16.04
C SER A 37 0.85 11.43 16.38
N GLN A 38 0.41 12.14 17.42
CA GLN A 38 -1.00 12.26 17.80
C GLN A 38 -1.54 13.57 17.20
N ALA A 39 -2.03 13.51 15.96
CA ALA A 39 -2.95 14.53 15.46
C ALA A 39 -4.33 14.31 16.12
N PRO A 40 -5.10 15.38 16.45
CA PRO A 40 -6.43 15.24 17.04
C PRO A 40 -7.36 14.41 16.15
N PRO A 41 -8.37 13.72 16.71
CA PRO A 41 -9.33 12.97 15.91
C PRO A 41 -10.13 13.94 15.03
N SER A 42 -9.72 14.07 13.77
CA SER A 42 -10.52 14.68 12.72
C SER A 42 -11.88 13.99 12.67
N PRO A 43 -12.99 14.72 12.41
CA PRO A 43 -14.26 14.08 12.07
C PRO A 43 -14.03 13.09 10.93
N GLN A 44 -14.59 11.90 11.08
CA GLN A 44 -14.47 10.82 10.10
C GLN A 44 -15.18 11.26 8.82
N ALA A 45 -14.45 11.35 7.72
CA ALA A 45 -15.03 11.66 6.42
C ALA A 45 -15.84 10.46 5.90
N SER A 46 -16.78 10.69 4.99
CA SER A 46 -17.44 9.59 4.28
C SER A 46 -16.47 8.92 3.32
N LEU A 47 -16.69 7.62 3.05
CA LEU A 47 -15.91 6.88 2.06
C LEU A 47 -15.99 7.55 0.67
N SER A 48 -17.16 8.05 0.29
CA SER A 48 -17.37 8.77 -0.96
C SER A 48 -16.52 10.03 -1.13
N ALA A 49 -16.25 10.76 -0.05
CA ALA A 49 -15.40 11.96 -0.13
C ALA A 49 -13.93 11.58 -0.37
N PHE A 50 -13.48 10.49 0.24
CA PHE A 50 -12.17 9.91 -0.01
C PHE A 50 -12.06 9.40 -1.45
N GLU A 51 -13.02 8.59 -1.90
CA GLU A 51 -13.05 8.03 -3.26
C GLU A 51 -12.98 9.12 -4.32
N HIS A 52 -13.75 10.20 -4.18
CA HIS A 52 -13.71 11.33 -5.11
C HIS A 52 -12.32 11.98 -5.22
N ASN A 53 -11.65 12.23 -4.09
CA ASN A 53 -10.30 12.80 -4.09
C ASN A 53 -9.27 11.80 -4.65
N PHE A 54 -9.44 10.53 -4.32
CA PHE A 54 -8.56 9.45 -4.77
C PHE A 54 -8.68 9.21 -6.28
N GLU A 55 -9.90 9.23 -6.83
CA GLU A 55 -10.20 9.15 -8.26
C GLU A 55 -9.64 10.35 -9.04
N SER A 56 -9.79 11.56 -8.51
CA SER A 56 -9.35 12.79 -9.20
C SER A 56 -7.82 13.00 -9.17
N ALA A 57 -7.09 12.38 -8.24
CA ALA A 57 -5.64 12.55 -8.12
C ALA A 57 -4.86 11.88 -9.26
N ASN A 58 -3.79 12.53 -9.76
CA ASN A 58 -2.96 11.93 -10.82
C ASN A 58 -2.10 10.75 -10.30
N ALA A 59 -1.75 10.75 -9.01
CA ALA A 59 -0.99 9.71 -8.35
C ALA A 59 -1.53 9.46 -6.94
N ILE A 60 -1.35 8.24 -6.45
CA ILE A 60 -1.86 7.79 -5.14
C ILE A 60 -0.78 7.02 -4.38
N GLY A 61 -0.93 6.98 -3.06
CA GLY A 61 -0.05 6.22 -2.18
C GLY A 61 -0.73 4.97 -1.62
N VAL A 62 -0.02 3.84 -1.61
CA VAL A 62 -0.43 2.66 -0.85
C VAL A 62 0.69 2.29 0.11
N TYR A 63 0.38 2.28 1.41
CA TYR A 63 1.33 2.08 2.49
C TYR A 63 1.02 0.78 3.21
N ALA A 64 2.02 -0.09 3.30
CA ALA A 64 2.03 -1.31 4.08
C ALA A 64 2.84 -1.08 5.35
N THR A 65 2.17 -0.90 6.49
CA THR A 65 2.81 -0.63 7.78
C THR A 65 2.76 -1.87 8.68
N TYR A 66 3.92 -2.38 9.08
CA TYR A 66 4.04 -3.51 9.99
C TYR A 66 5.03 -3.21 11.12
N THR A 67 4.83 -3.85 12.27
CA THR A 67 5.66 -3.64 13.46
C THR A 67 6.54 -4.84 13.78
N THR A 68 6.23 -6.02 13.25
CA THR A 68 6.96 -7.27 13.50
C THR A 68 7.05 -8.10 12.23
N ASN A 69 8.09 -8.93 12.09
CA ASN A 69 8.21 -9.82 10.94
C ASN A 69 7.02 -10.79 10.80
N ALA A 70 6.37 -11.14 11.91
CA ALA A 70 5.16 -11.97 11.89
C ALA A 70 3.97 -11.29 11.21
N SER A 71 3.83 -9.96 11.35
CA SER A 71 2.77 -9.18 10.70
C SER A 71 3.09 -8.77 9.27
N PHE A 72 4.35 -8.92 8.84
CA PHE A 72 4.82 -8.52 7.52
C PHE A 72 4.04 -9.21 6.39
N SER A 73 3.94 -10.54 6.44
CA SER A 73 3.28 -11.31 5.38
C SER A 73 1.80 -10.92 5.21
N ASP A 74 1.09 -10.72 6.32
CA ASP A 74 -0.34 -10.38 6.30
C ASP A 74 -0.57 -8.99 5.71
N VAL A 75 0.22 -8.00 6.16
CA VAL A 75 0.10 -6.62 5.69
C VAL A 75 0.46 -6.52 4.21
N ILE A 76 1.57 -7.14 3.79
CA ILE A 76 2.02 -7.14 2.39
C ILE A 76 1.03 -7.88 1.49
N GLY A 77 0.48 -9.00 1.94
CA GLY A 77 -0.54 -9.74 1.20
C GLY A 77 -1.75 -8.87 0.91
N CYS A 78 -2.28 -8.20 1.94
CA CYS A 78 -3.43 -7.31 1.77
C CYS A 78 -3.11 -6.09 0.90
N SER A 79 -2.01 -5.39 1.18
CA SER A 79 -1.66 -4.19 0.43
C SER A 79 -1.37 -4.48 -1.05
N THR A 80 -0.83 -5.66 -1.37
CA THR A 80 -0.65 -6.11 -2.76
C THR A 80 -1.98 -6.39 -3.44
N ALA A 81 -2.88 -7.14 -2.78
CA ALA A 81 -4.22 -7.40 -3.30
C ALA A 81 -5.01 -6.09 -3.54
N LEU A 82 -4.82 -5.09 -2.67
CA LEU A 82 -5.38 -3.76 -2.86
C LEU A 82 -4.81 -3.04 -4.09
N VAL A 83 -3.49 -3.07 -4.29
CA VAL A 83 -2.84 -2.50 -5.49
C VAL A 83 -3.39 -3.16 -6.76
N GLU A 84 -3.53 -4.49 -6.75
CA GLU A 84 -4.09 -5.25 -7.87
C GLU A 84 -5.56 -4.89 -8.12
N ALA A 85 -6.36 -4.70 -7.07
CA ALA A 85 -7.75 -4.27 -7.19
C ALA A 85 -7.86 -2.87 -7.82
N ILE A 86 -7.07 -1.90 -7.35
CA ILE A 86 -7.04 -0.53 -7.87
C ILE A 86 -6.59 -0.48 -9.33
N ALA A 87 -5.56 -1.26 -9.68
CA ALA A 87 -5.02 -1.28 -11.04
C ALA A 87 -5.86 -2.15 -12.00
N GLY A 88 -6.58 -3.14 -11.47
CA GLY A 88 -7.28 -4.16 -12.25
C GLY A 88 -8.77 -3.88 -12.49
N LYS A 89 -9.44 -3.06 -11.67
CA LYS A 89 -10.88 -2.78 -11.80
C LYS A 89 -11.17 -1.33 -12.19
N SER A 90 -12.29 -1.13 -12.88
CA SER A 90 -12.61 0.09 -13.65
C SER A 90 -13.21 1.24 -12.85
N ALA A 91 -13.63 1.04 -11.59
CA ALA A 91 -14.30 2.08 -10.82
C ALA A 91 -13.33 3.21 -10.42
N ILE A 92 -12.13 2.86 -9.95
CA ILE A 92 -11.14 3.81 -9.42
C ILE A 92 -9.79 3.62 -10.12
N HIS A 93 -9.82 3.58 -11.45
CA HIS A 93 -8.70 3.11 -12.27
C HIS A 93 -7.44 3.97 -12.09
N LYS A 94 -6.42 3.44 -11.41
CA LYS A 94 -5.05 3.96 -11.44
C LYS A 94 -4.15 2.94 -12.10
N SER A 95 -3.45 3.35 -13.15
CA SER A 95 -2.42 2.49 -13.72
C SER A 95 -1.30 2.26 -12.69
N TYR A 96 -0.59 1.14 -12.80
CA TYR A 96 0.52 0.82 -11.88
C TYR A 96 1.55 1.96 -11.76
N SER A 97 1.81 2.72 -12.83
CA SER A 97 2.75 3.85 -12.79
C SER A 97 2.28 5.04 -11.95
N GLN A 98 0.97 5.16 -11.71
CA GLN A 98 0.33 6.17 -10.86
C GLN A 98 0.27 5.77 -9.38
N ILE A 99 0.62 4.51 -9.07
CA ILE A 99 0.63 3.99 -7.70
C ILE A 99 2.07 4.08 -7.17
N ARG A 100 2.23 4.82 -6.07
CA ARG A 100 3.45 4.79 -5.26
C ARG A 100 3.22 3.84 -4.09
N TYR A 101 4.00 2.77 -4.06
CA TYR A 101 3.89 1.74 -3.04
C TYR A 101 4.96 1.95 -1.97
N PHE A 102 4.58 1.88 -0.72
CA PHE A 102 5.47 2.12 0.41
C PHE A 102 5.32 0.99 1.41
N VAL A 103 6.45 0.47 1.87
CA VAL A 103 6.51 -0.53 2.92
C VAL A 103 7.23 0.11 4.09
N ILE A 104 6.49 0.38 5.17
CA ILE A 104 6.97 1.04 6.36
C ILE A 104 7.06 0.01 7.48
N ASN A 105 8.21 -0.01 8.16
CA ASN A 105 8.31 -0.66 9.46
C ASN A 105 8.70 0.36 10.52
N GLN A 106 9.13 -0.11 11.69
CA GLN A 106 9.47 0.80 12.79
C GLN A 106 10.71 1.67 12.54
N THR A 107 11.60 1.28 11.62
CA THR A 107 12.94 1.89 11.47
C THR A 107 13.22 2.40 10.07
N SER A 108 12.61 1.80 9.06
CA SER A 108 12.87 2.08 7.67
C SER A 108 11.59 2.16 6.88
N CYS A 109 11.73 2.74 5.70
CA CYS A 109 10.73 2.63 4.68
C CYS A 109 11.37 2.27 3.34
N THR A 110 10.72 1.35 2.64
CA THR A 110 11.00 1.06 1.25
C THR A 110 9.91 1.66 0.39
N SER A 111 10.27 2.57 -0.50
CA SER A 111 9.38 3.07 -1.55
C SER A 111 9.61 2.31 -2.85
N ALA A 112 8.55 2.02 -3.58
CA ALA A 112 8.58 1.39 -4.89
C ALA A 112 7.73 2.15 -5.90
N THR A 113 8.28 2.36 -7.10
CA THR A 113 7.50 2.69 -8.29
C THR A 113 7.08 1.39 -8.95
N LEU A 114 5.81 1.24 -9.31
CA LEU A 114 5.29 0.04 -9.97
C LEU A 114 5.23 0.24 -11.50
N GLY A 115 5.18 -0.87 -12.25
CA GLY A 115 5.13 -0.86 -13.72
C GLY A 115 6.44 -1.29 -14.39
N PRO A 116 6.59 -1.06 -15.71
CA PRO A 116 7.71 -1.60 -16.51
C PRO A 116 9.09 -1.04 -16.13
N ASN A 117 9.13 0.14 -15.50
CA ASN A 117 10.36 0.77 -14.98
C ASN A 117 10.36 0.76 -13.45
N ALA A 118 9.93 -0.35 -12.84
CA ALA A 118 9.83 -0.45 -11.40
C ALA A 118 11.20 -0.23 -10.74
N THR A 119 11.23 0.64 -9.74
CA THR A 119 12.41 0.95 -8.95
C THR A 119 12.05 0.85 -7.48
N THR A 120 13.02 0.50 -6.65
CA THR A 120 12.90 0.51 -5.20
C THR A 120 13.96 1.41 -4.60
N SER A 121 13.62 2.07 -3.50
CA SER A 121 14.55 2.88 -2.72
C SER A 121 14.23 2.70 -1.25
N VAL A 122 15.29 2.59 -0.44
CA VAL A 122 15.18 2.53 1.02
C VAL A 122 15.50 3.91 1.58
N GLY A 123 14.74 4.35 2.57
CA GLY A 123 14.90 5.64 3.23
C GLY A 123 14.29 5.66 4.62
N THR A 124 14.11 6.88 5.14
CA THR A 124 13.46 7.11 6.44
C THR A 124 11.93 7.06 6.31
N ILE A 125 11.25 6.80 7.42
CA ILE A 125 9.77 6.85 7.48
C ILE A 125 9.26 8.21 7.02
N GLY A 126 9.89 9.29 7.49
CA GLY A 126 9.53 10.66 7.12
C GLY A 126 9.53 10.90 5.61
N ASN A 127 10.55 10.39 4.91
CA ASN A 127 10.65 10.51 3.46
C ASN A 127 9.51 9.79 2.73
N CYS A 128 9.07 8.63 3.22
CA CYS A 128 7.95 7.93 2.62
C CYS A 128 6.61 8.58 2.93
N THR A 129 6.41 9.03 4.17
CA THR A 129 5.15 9.68 4.54
C THR A 129 5.01 11.08 3.92
N ALA A 130 6.10 11.70 3.46
CA ALA A 130 6.05 12.98 2.77
C ALA A 130 5.16 12.97 1.52
N PHE A 131 5.09 11.83 0.81
CA PHE A 131 4.22 11.68 -0.35
C PHE A 131 2.74 11.79 0.05
N SER A 132 2.34 11.17 1.17
CA SER A 132 0.95 11.21 1.65
C SER A 132 0.47 12.60 2.08
N ALA A 133 1.38 13.55 2.35
CA ALA A 133 1.00 14.91 2.71
C ALA A 133 0.42 15.71 1.53
N SER A 134 0.64 15.25 0.28
CA SER A 134 0.18 15.93 -0.93
C SER A 134 -0.63 15.04 -1.87
N HIS A 135 -0.80 13.76 -1.55
CA HIS A 135 -1.47 12.79 -2.42
C HIS A 135 -2.40 11.87 -1.62
N PRO A 136 -3.60 11.57 -2.15
CA PRO A 136 -4.49 10.62 -1.54
C PRO A 136 -3.82 9.26 -1.30
N SER A 137 -4.03 8.71 -0.12
CA SER A 137 -3.24 7.57 0.35
C SER A 137 -4.06 6.55 1.12
N ILE A 138 -3.77 5.26 0.92
CA ILE A 138 -4.33 4.17 1.71
C ILE A 138 -3.22 3.55 2.55
N PHE A 139 -3.47 3.40 3.84
CA PHE A 139 -2.57 2.80 4.81
C PHE A 139 -3.16 1.48 5.30
N VAL A 140 -2.50 0.38 5.00
CA VAL A 140 -2.77 -0.95 5.53
C VAL A 140 -1.84 -1.16 6.72
N ASN A 141 -2.40 -1.25 7.92
CA ASN A 141 -1.65 -1.29 9.17
C ASN A 141 -2.02 -2.55 9.95
N TYR A 142 -1.01 -3.24 10.46
CA TYR A 142 -1.27 -4.28 11.46
C TYR A 142 -1.74 -3.68 12.78
N SER A 143 -2.77 -4.29 13.37
CA SER A 143 -3.31 -3.93 14.68
C SER A 143 -3.95 -5.15 15.33
N THR A 144 -4.02 -5.17 16.66
CA THR A 144 -4.74 -6.22 17.40
C THR A 144 -6.26 -6.12 17.27
N PHE A 145 -6.77 -4.97 16.80
CA PHE A 145 -8.18 -4.71 16.54
C PHE A 145 -8.40 -4.21 15.11
N THR A 146 -9.55 -4.54 14.55
CA THR A 146 -9.92 -4.11 13.20
C THR A 146 -10.66 -2.77 13.26
N LYS A 147 -10.18 -1.79 12.48
CA LYS A 147 -10.76 -0.45 12.40
C LYS A 147 -10.42 0.20 11.07
N THR A 148 -11.37 0.94 10.51
CA THR A 148 -11.10 1.86 9.39
C THR A 148 -11.25 3.30 9.85
N LEU A 149 -10.27 4.14 9.55
CA LEU A 149 -10.36 5.60 9.71
C LEU A 149 -10.31 6.23 8.33
N ILE A 150 -11.27 7.12 8.06
CA ILE A 150 -11.39 7.78 6.77
C ILE A 150 -11.23 9.28 6.98
N ARG A 151 -10.33 9.87 6.20
CA ARG A 151 -10.11 11.31 6.01
C ARG A 151 -10.33 11.63 4.54
N PRO A 152 -10.54 12.90 4.17
CA PRO A 152 -10.77 13.27 2.78
C PRO A 152 -9.67 12.80 1.82
N ASP A 153 -8.43 12.71 2.29
CA ASP A 153 -7.23 12.36 1.51
C ASP A 153 -6.53 11.09 2.01
N ALA A 154 -7.02 10.46 3.09
CA ALA A 154 -6.35 9.31 3.66
C ALA A 154 -7.33 8.27 4.19
N LEU A 155 -7.11 7.02 3.81
CA LEU A 155 -7.83 5.88 4.37
C LEU A 155 -6.85 5.02 5.15
N TYR A 156 -7.12 4.80 6.44
CA TYR A 156 -6.32 3.93 7.28
C TYR A 156 -7.13 2.69 7.62
N PHE A 157 -6.71 1.55 7.08
CA PHE A 157 -7.20 0.24 7.46
C PHE A 157 -6.25 -0.35 8.52
N TYR A 158 -6.79 -0.66 9.68
CA TYR A 158 -6.12 -1.37 10.76
C TYR A 158 -6.76 -2.76 10.85
N GLY A 159 -5.96 -3.81 10.85
CA GLY A 159 -6.46 -5.18 10.93
C GLY A 159 -5.50 -6.13 11.63
N ASN A 160 -6.06 -7.16 12.26
CA ASN A 160 -5.28 -8.30 12.73
C ASN A 160 -5.00 -9.27 11.57
N SER A 161 -4.26 -10.35 11.84
CA SER A 161 -3.89 -11.35 10.83
C SER A 161 -5.10 -11.88 10.04
N THR A 162 -6.20 -12.22 10.72
CA THR A 162 -7.42 -12.72 10.07
C THR A 162 -8.02 -11.67 9.12
N SER A 163 -8.22 -10.44 9.59
CA SER A 163 -8.81 -9.37 8.77
C SER A 163 -7.91 -8.95 7.60
N LEU A 164 -6.59 -9.00 7.77
CA LEU A 164 -5.63 -8.70 6.70
C LEU A 164 -5.56 -9.82 5.66
N LEU A 165 -5.70 -11.09 6.06
CA LEU A 165 -5.80 -12.21 5.12
C LEU A 165 -7.04 -12.09 4.21
N GLU A 166 -8.17 -11.66 4.77
CA GLU A 166 -9.39 -11.41 3.99
C GLU A 166 -9.29 -10.14 3.13
N CYS A 167 -8.42 -9.21 3.52
CA CYS A 167 -8.21 -7.91 2.89
C CYS A 167 -9.52 -7.20 2.47
N GLY A 168 -10.50 -7.14 3.38
CA GLY A 168 -11.83 -6.59 3.09
C GLY A 168 -11.86 -5.13 2.62
N ILE A 169 -10.75 -4.39 2.75
CA ILE A 169 -10.61 -3.04 2.18
C ILE A 169 -10.44 -3.07 0.65
N ALA A 170 -9.82 -4.12 0.10
CA ALA A 170 -9.64 -4.25 -1.33
C ALA A 170 -10.97 -4.40 -2.09
N SER A 171 -11.99 -4.99 -1.47
CA SER A 171 -13.34 -5.10 -2.06
C SER A 171 -14.19 -3.84 -1.90
N GLN A 172 -13.89 -2.97 -0.93
CA GLN A 172 -14.62 -1.72 -0.71
C GLN A 172 -14.20 -0.60 -1.66
N ILE A 173 -12.95 -0.65 -2.13
CA ILE A 173 -12.35 0.35 -3.03
C ILE A 173 -12.41 -0.13 -4.51
N SER A 174 -13.01 -1.29 -4.78
CA SER A 174 -13.02 -1.93 -6.12
C SER A 174 -14.29 -1.74 -6.92
#